data_AF-A0A182X3I0-F1
#
_entry.id   AF-A0A182X3I0-F1
#
_cell.length_a   1.000
_cell.length_b   1.000
_cell.length_c   1.000
_cell.angle_alpha   90.00
_cell.angle_beta   90.00
_cell.angle_gamma   90.00
#
_symmetry.space_group_name_H-M   'P 1'
#
loop_
_entity.id
_entity.type
_entity.pdbx_description
1 polymer ?
#
loop_
_entity_poly.entity_id
_entity_poly.type
_entity_poly.pdbx_seq_one_letter_code
_entity_poly.pdbx_strand_id
1 'polypeptide(L)'
;MWIGTRCYRVNHTKTSGREQESFDGPQGYVEEDLYGEDDREEDYDIVLTDNGKHQTSFHVPAAFYAMIIGAKGQTRQRLEAETKAQIRVPKQGTTGDIVVTGSTRKSVAAARSRIELIVIGARNKQQFTHFLSVPLNVPDVMKRFVEFRHKVVRKLPVAFSVDESLFQQPEKLHITLCTMALMDNEDRANAAQILLDCQESIISPLLQENGPLEIRVRGLEYMNDDPHAVDVLYAKIESPVLQTAADQIYDYFITKGLMQKKYEHVKLHATLINSLFRASQSEIVDEKAAERKRITFDASEIMRLVQTRIAKGNMLLSIVIGATVAVLTYKLARLIIEGGQFRKGTRCDGKVILITGANTGIGKETARELLKRGGKVYIACRSLERGNEARSDIIAQTGLADIHVRELDLASLESVRKFAKGFLEEENRLDILINNAGVMACPKALTKDGFEQQLGVNHLGHFLLTNLLLDRLKASTPSRIVNLSSLAHKYGKINRKDLNSEHSYNQVTAYCQSKLANVMFTRELAKRLQGTGVTAYSVHPGTVDTELPRHMGSLFFLFDHKLVKPLLRVAFKTPLSGAQTTLYTALEEDLAEESGKYYADCREQKLSKYARNDELSAWLWDESVRMTKLSG
;
A
#
# COMPACT_ATOMS: atom_id res chain seq x y z
N MET A 1 -53.94 -7.54 -23.89
CA MET A 1 -53.56 -6.73 -25.07
C MET A 1 -52.26 -7.27 -25.61
N TRP A 2 -52.05 -7.22 -26.91
CA TRP A 2 -50.81 -7.70 -27.54
C TRP A 2 -49.94 -6.51 -27.95
N ILE A 3 -48.65 -6.54 -27.63
CA ILE A 3 -47.64 -5.61 -28.15
C ILE A 3 -46.56 -6.47 -28.81
N GLY A 4 -46.37 -6.30 -30.13
CA GLY A 4 -45.59 -7.24 -30.93
C GLY A 4 -46.13 -8.67 -30.79
N THR A 5 -45.27 -9.62 -30.40
CA THR A 5 -45.64 -11.03 -30.20
C THR A 5 -46.00 -11.40 -28.76
N ARG A 6 -46.12 -10.43 -27.83
CA ARG A 6 -46.34 -10.70 -26.40
C ARG A 6 -47.72 -10.27 -25.93
N CYS A 7 -48.38 -11.13 -25.16
CA CYS A 7 -49.68 -10.89 -24.53
C CYS A 7 -49.51 -10.36 -23.10
N TYR A 8 -50.06 -9.18 -22.82
CA TYR A 8 -49.97 -8.50 -21.54
C TYR A 8 -51.28 -8.65 -20.76
N ARG A 9 -51.19 -9.13 -19.51
CA ARG A 9 -52.32 -9.33 -18.57
C ARG A 9 -52.74 -7.98 -17.95
N VAL A 10 -53.96 -7.87 -17.46
CA VAL A 10 -54.42 -6.72 -16.63
C VAL A 10 -54.61 -7.23 -15.20
N ASN A 11 -54.19 -6.46 -14.20
CA ASN A 11 -54.46 -6.85 -12.82
C ASN A 11 -55.93 -6.56 -12.47
N HIS A 12 -56.71 -7.58 -12.17
CA HIS A 12 -58.04 -7.39 -11.61
C HIS A 12 -57.90 -7.28 -10.09
N THR A 13 -58.28 -6.13 -9.51
CA THR A 13 -58.27 -5.95 -8.05
C THR A 13 -59.02 -7.10 -7.37
N LYS A 14 -58.44 -7.63 -6.29
CA LYS A 14 -59.17 -8.50 -5.36
C LYS A 14 -60.26 -7.68 -4.66
N THR A 15 -61.45 -7.56 -5.25
CA THR A 15 -62.68 -7.31 -4.48
C THR A 15 -63.09 -8.63 -3.82
N SER A 16 -62.39 -9.01 -2.76
CA SER A 16 -62.86 -10.04 -1.82
C SER A 16 -63.05 -9.36 -0.47
N GLY A 17 -64.32 -9.14 -0.11
CA GLY A 17 -64.73 -8.51 1.13
C GLY A 17 -64.30 -9.28 2.38
N ARG A 18 -64.32 -8.54 3.50
CA ARG A 18 -63.76 -8.86 4.84
C ARG A 18 -62.23 -8.79 4.79
N GLU A 19 -61.58 -7.78 5.35
CA GLU A 19 -61.85 -7.10 6.60
C GLU A 19 -61.80 -5.58 6.41
N GLN A 20 -62.77 -4.88 7.02
CA GLN A 20 -62.49 -3.57 7.59
C GLN A 20 -61.48 -3.81 8.73
N GLU A 21 -60.22 -4.05 8.38
CA GLU A 21 -59.17 -3.62 9.29
C GLU A 21 -59.24 -2.11 9.26
N SER A 22 -59.67 -1.57 10.39
CA SER A 22 -59.53 -0.17 10.74
C SER A 22 -58.33 0.45 10.04
N PHE A 23 -58.57 1.46 9.20
CA PHE A 23 -57.54 2.43 8.79
C PHE A 23 -57.08 3.30 10.00
N ASP A 24 -57.27 2.78 11.21
CA ASP A 24 -57.19 3.39 12.55
C ASP A 24 -56.21 2.59 13.46
N GLY A 25 -55.32 1.80 12.86
CA GLY A 25 -54.11 1.32 13.55
C GLY A 25 -52.98 2.34 13.38
N PRO A 26 -52.07 2.53 14.36
CA PRO A 26 -50.93 3.45 14.26
C PRO A 26 -49.85 2.99 13.25
N GLN A 27 -50.22 2.17 12.27
CA GLN A 27 -49.38 1.71 11.16
C GLN A 27 -49.96 2.06 9.78
N GLY A 28 -51.03 2.86 9.74
CA GLY A 28 -51.45 3.64 8.56
C GLY A 28 -50.70 4.97 8.42
N TYR A 29 -49.59 5.14 9.17
CA TYR A 29 -48.66 6.25 8.96
C TYR A 29 -47.93 6.01 7.64
N VAL A 30 -48.29 6.78 6.62
CA VAL A 30 -47.26 7.29 5.72
C VAL A 30 -46.39 8.14 6.63
N GLU A 31 -45.17 7.68 6.91
CA GLU A 31 -44.20 8.41 7.72
C GLU A 31 -44.23 9.91 7.36
N GLU A 32 -44.29 10.75 8.39
CA GLU A 32 -44.09 12.20 8.27
C GLU A 32 -42.72 12.54 7.65
N ASP A 33 -41.81 11.58 7.56
CA ASP A 33 -40.47 11.76 7.00
C ASP A 33 -40.41 11.67 5.45
N LEU A 34 -41.55 11.65 4.76
CA LEU A 34 -41.66 11.77 3.30
C LEU A 34 -42.21 13.13 2.82
N TYR A 35 -42.35 14.11 3.72
CA TYR A 35 -42.56 15.51 3.33
C TYR A 35 -41.23 16.18 3.01
N GLY A 36 -40.55 15.69 1.97
CA GLY A 36 -39.55 16.52 1.32
C GLY A 36 -40.22 17.81 0.84
N GLU A 37 -39.65 18.95 1.19
CA GLU A 37 -39.93 20.24 0.53
C GLU A 37 -39.42 20.21 -0.93
N ASP A 38 -39.75 19.16 -1.70
CA ASP A 38 -39.61 19.21 -3.14
C ASP A 38 -40.78 20.04 -3.66
N ASP A 39 -40.49 21.29 -4.00
CA ASP A 39 -41.37 22.16 -4.78
C ASP A 39 -41.55 21.54 -6.20
N ARG A 40 -42.28 20.42 -6.29
CA ARG A 40 -42.69 19.75 -7.55
C ARG A 40 -43.79 20.53 -8.29
N GLU A 41 -43.80 21.86 -8.16
CA GLU A 41 -44.77 22.73 -8.84
C GLU A 41 -44.56 22.75 -10.36
N GLU A 42 -43.33 22.47 -10.80
CA GLU A 42 -42.92 22.44 -12.21
C GLU A 42 -43.16 21.07 -12.86
N ASP A 43 -43.23 19.99 -12.09
CA ASP A 43 -43.40 18.61 -12.59
C ASP A 43 -44.83 18.30 -13.08
N TYR A 44 -45.77 19.18 -12.79
CA TYR A 44 -47.19 18.96 -13.02
C TYR A 44 -47.76 19.97 -14.00
N ASP A 45 -48.53 19.44 -14.96
CA ASP A 45 -49.36 20.23 -15.87
C ASP A 45 -50.51 20.90 -15.08
N ILE A 46 -50.21 22.06 -14.50
CA ILE A 46 -51.14 22.92 -13.80
C ILE A 46 -51.45 24.13 -14.68
N VAL A 47 -52.71 24.25 -15.07
CA VAL A 47 -53.21 25.28 -15.98
C VAL A 47 -54.00 26.32 -15.20
N LEU A 48 -53.90 27.60 -15.59
CA LEU A 48 -54.78 28.65 -15.07
C LEU A 48 -56.11 28.60 -15.82
N THR A 49 -57.20 28.44 -15.08
CA THR A 49 -58.57 28.40 -15.61
C THR A 49 -59.12 29.82 -15.80
N ASP A 50 -60.13 29.98 -16.66
CA ASP A 50 -60.79 31.27 -16.95
C ASP A 50 -61.37 31.96 -15.70
N ASN A 51 -61.65 31.19 -14.64
CA ASN A 51 -62.15 31.68 -13.36
C ASN A 51 -61.03 32.11 -12.40
N GLY A 52 -59.79 32.26 -12.87
CA GLY A 52 -58.62 32.69 -12.09
C GLY A 52 -58.10 31.64 -11.10
N LYS A 53 -58.52 30.37 -11.20
CA LYS A 53 -58.04 29.26 -10.36
C LYS A 53 -57.03 28.40 -11.10
N HIS A 54 -56.12 27.78 -10.38
CA HIS A 54 -55.19 26.79 -10.92
C HIS A 54 -55.84 25.39 -10.90
N GLN A 55 -55.61 24.58 -11.93
CA GLN A 55 -56.17 23.24 -12.05
C GLN A 55 -55.20 22.25 -12.69
N THR A 56 -55.21 20.99 -12.23
CA THR A 56 -54.57 19.87 -12.91
C THR A 56 -55.53 18.69 -13.04
N SER A 57 -55.37 17.91 -14.10
CA SER A 57 -56.13 16.69 -14.41
C SER A 57 -55.13 15.57 -14.64
N PHE A 58 -55.33 14.41 -14.02
CA PHE A 58 -54.44 13.27 -14.19
C PHE A 58 -55.16 11.94 -13.99
N HIS A 59 -54.69 10.91 -14.70
CA HIS A 59 -55.24 9.57 -14.61
C HIS A 59 -54.88 8.89 -13.29
N VAL A 60 -55.85 8.19 -12.73
CA VAL A 60 -55.66 7.22 -11.64
C VAL A 60 -56.52 6.00 -11.94
N PRO A 61 -55.97 4.77 -11.86
CA PRO A 61 -56.78 3.57 -12.05
C PRO A 61 -57.99 3.55 -11.12
N ALA A 62 -59.17 3.24 -11.66
CA ALA A 62 -60.43 3.22 -10.91
C ALA A 62 -60.40 2.33 -9.64
N ALA A 63 -59.54 1.31 -9.68
CA ALA A 63 -59.14 0.47 -8.55
C ALA A 63 -58.77 1.25 -7.26
N PHE A 64 -58.20 2.45 -7.40
CA PHE A 64 -57.66 3.24 -6.30
C PHE A 64 -58.54 4.41 -5.87
N TYR A 65 -59.66 4.69 -6.55
CA TYR A 65 -60.56 5.80 -6.18
C TYR A 65 -61.05 5.69 -4.74
N ALA A 66 -61.40 4.49 -4.28
CA ALA A 66 -61.85 4.26 -2.91
C ALA A 66 -60.82 4.67 -1.85
N MET A 67 -59.52 4.49 -2.15
CA MET A 67 -58.42 4.83 -1.23
C MET A 67 -58.23 6.35 -1.12
N ILE A 68 -58.45 7.08 -2.21
CA ILE A 68 -58.35 8.55 -2.24
C ILE A 68 -59.56 9.17 -1.54
N ILE A 69 -60.74 8.61 -1.74
CA ILE A 69 -61.97 9.07 -1.06
C ILE A 69 -61.89 8.78 0.44
N GLY A 70 -61.48 7.57 0.82
CA GLY A 70 -61.42 7.12 2.21
C GLY A 70 -62.81 6.81 2.80
N ALA A 71 -62.83 6.23 4.00
CA ALA A 71 -64.08 5.88 4.68
C ALA A 71 -64.93 7.14 4.91
N LYS A 72 -66.20 7.12 4.45
CA LYS A 72 -67.12 8.28 4.50
C LYS A 72 -66.56 9.57 3.86
N GLY A 73 -65.56 9.49 3.00
CA GLY A 73 -64.95 10.67 2.36
C GLY A 73 -63.89 11.39 3.20
N GLN A 74 -63.50 10.83 4.36
CA GLN A 74 -62.61 11.50 5.32
C GLN A 74 -61.22 11.79 4.74
N THR A 75 -60.62 10.87 3.99
CA THR A 75 -59.28 11.07 3.40
C THR A 75 -59.30 12.25 2.43
N ARG A 76 -60.29 12.32 1.54
CA ARG A 76 -60.43 13.45 0.62
C ARG A 76 -60.64 14.77 1.37
N GLN A 77 -61.54 14.81 2.34
CA GLN A 77 -61.80 16.02 3.13
C GLN A 77 -60.55 16.52 3.86
N ARG A 78 -59.76 15.60 4.42
CA ARG A 78 -58.48 15.92 5.05
C ARG A 78 -57.48 16.52 4.05
N LEU A 79 -57.30 15.87 2.90
CA LEU A 79 -56.43 16.39 1.84
C LEU A 79 -56.83 17.79 1.37
N GLU A 80 -58.13 18.02 1.16
CA GLU A 80 -58.67 19.34 0.78
C GLU A 80 -58.42 20.40 1.86
N ALA A 81 -58.64 20.05 3.14
CA ALA A 81 -58.43 20.96 4.26
C ALA A 81 -56.97 21.36 4.45
N GLU A 82 -56.05 20.40 4.36
CA GLU A 82 -54.62 20.65 4.59
C GLU A 82 -53.95 21.37 3.41
N THR A 83 -54.37 21.10 2.18
CA THR A 83 -53.76 21.69 0.98
C THR A 83 -54.48 22.95 0.50
N LYS A 84 -55.70 23.20 0.99
CA LYS A 84 -56.60 24.27 0.52
C LYS A 84 -56.95 24.15 -0.98
N ALA A 85 -56.87 22.94 -1.53
CA ALA A 85 -57.35 22.60 -2.87
C ALA A 85 -58.66 21.82 -2.79
N GLN A 86 -59.38 21.76 -3.91
CA GLN A 86 -60.61 20.98 -4.09
C GLN A 86 -60.32 19.78 -4.99
N ILE A 87 -60.73 18.58 -4.59
CA ILE A 87 -60.39 17.32 -5.24
C ILE A 87 -61.65 16.65 -5.76
N ARG A 88 -61.77 16.52 -7.08
CA ARG A 88 -62.86 15.80 -7.74
C ARG A 88 -62.37 14.43 -8.21
N VAL A 89 -62.87 13.39 -7.55
CA VAL A 89 -62.66 11.98 -7.96
C VAL A 89 -63.89 11.51 -8.76
N PRO A 90 -63.71 10.79 -9.88
CA PRO A 90 -64.81 10.18 -10.63
C PRO A 90 -65.66 9.22 -9.76
N LYS A 91 -66.89 8.94 -10.21
CA LYS A 91 -67.78 8.01 -9.49
C LYS A 91 -67.20 6.59 -9.58
N GLN A 92 -67.38 5.81 -8.51
CA GLN A 92 -66.98 4.39 -8.51
C GLN A 92 -67.67 3.63 -9.65
N GLY A 93 -66.90 2.85 -10.40
CA GLY A 93 -67.37 2.12 -11.58
C GLY A 93 -67.35 2.91 -12.89
N THR A 94 -66.93 4.17 -12.89
CA THR A 94 -66.64 4.97 -14.10
C THR A 94 -65.15 5.19 -14.26
N THR A 95 -64.66 5.40 -15.48
CA THR A 95 -63.27 5.79 -15.75
C THR A 95 -63.20 7.29 -16.03
N GLY A 96 -62.18 7.96 -15.49
CA GLY A 96 -61.89 9.36 -15.79
C GLY A 96 -60.74 9.92 -14.96
N ASP A 97 -60.33 11.13 -15.28
CA ASP A 97 -59.26 11.80 -14.55
C ASP A 97 -59.73 12.32 -13.18
N ILE A 98 -58.78 12.35 -12.25
CA ILE A 98 -58.93 13.13 -11.02
C ILE A 98 -58.58 14.58 -11.34
N VAL A 99 -59.47 15.48 -10.94
CA VAL A 99 -59.30 16.92 -11.15
C VAL A 99 -59.05 17.59 -9.81
N VAL A 100 -57.94 18.33 -9.70
CA VAL A 100 -57.58 19.11 -8.51
C VAL A 100 -57.57 20.59 -8.87
N THR A 101 -58.30 21.41 -8.12
CA THR A 101 -58.44 22.85 -8.37
C THR A 101 -58.11 23.66 -7.12
N GLY A 102 -57.37 24.76 -7.23
CA GLY A 102 -56.93 25.57 -6.09
C GLY A 102 -56.73 27.04 -6.44
N SER A 103 -56.59 27.90 -5.43
CA SER A 103 -56.34 29.33 -5.61
C SER A 103 -54.89 29.66 -5.99
N THR A 104 -53.94 28.76 -5.75
CA THR A 104 -52.53 28.92 -6.08
C THR A 104 -52.01 27.66 -6.75
N ARG A 105 -50.93 27.77 -7.54
CA ARG A 105 -50.26 26.61 -8.15
C ARG A 105 -49.75 25.63 -7.07
N LYS A 106 -49.16 26.17 -5.99
CA LYS A 106 -48.69 25.42 -4.82
C LYS A 106 -49.75 24.53 -4.17
N SER A 107 -50.98 25.03 -3.99
CA SER A 107 -52.04 24.23 -3.35
C SER A 107 -52.45 23.03 -4.22
N VAL A 108 -52.51 23.24 -5.54
CA VAL A 108 -52.82 22.18 -6.50
C VAL A 108 -51.70 21.14 -6.56
N ALA A 109 -50.43 21.57 -6.62
CA ALA A 109 -49.27 20.68 -6.64
C ALA A 109 -49.17 19.83 -5.35
N ALA A 110 -49.42 20.44 -4.19
CA ALA A 110 -49.41 19.73 -2.91
C ALA A 110 -50.50 18.65 -2.84
N ALA A 111 -51.72 18.96 -3.29
CA ALA A 111 -52.81 17.99 -3.35
C ALA A 111 -52.54 16.84 -4.34
N ARG A 112 -52.02 17.16 -5.53
CA ARG A 112 -51.62 16.14 -6.52
C ARG A 112 -50.55 15.20 -5.97
N SER A 113 -49.49 15.73 -5.35
CA SER A 113 -48.43 14.91 -4.74
C SER A 113 -48.95 13.94 -3.68
N ARG A 114 -49.85 14.41 -2.80
CA ARG A 114 -50.43 13.55 -1.75
C ARG A 114 -51.34 12.46 -2.30
N ILE A 115 -52.09 12.75 -3.36
CA ILE A 115 -52.91 11.74 -4.06
C ILE A 115 -52.00 10.69 -4.71
N GLU A 116 -50.94 11.11 -5.39
CA GLU A 116 -49.95 10.23 -6.02
C GLU A 116 -49.32 9.26 -4.99
N LEU A 117 -48.92 9.77 -3.82
CA LEU A 117 -48.39 8.93 -2.73
C LEU A 117 -49.40 7.88 -2.23
N ILE A 118 -50.67 8.25 -2.07
CA ILE A 118 -51.74 7.30 -1.70
C ILE A 118 -51.89 6.20 -2.76
N VAL A 119 -51.90 6.59 -4.04
CA VAL A 119 -52.03 5.66 -5.17
C VAL A 119 -50.83 4.71 -5.24
N ILE A 120 -49.61 5.22 -5.13
CA ILE A 120 -48.39 4.43 -5.14
C ILE A 120 -48.37 3.45 -3.95
N GLY A 121 -48.73 3.92 -2.75
CA GLY A 121 -48.85 3.08 -1.56
C GLY A 121 -49.88 1.95 -1.72
N ALA A 122 -51.03 2.25 -2.33
CA ALA A 122 -52.06 1.24 -2.63
C ALA A 122 -51.63 0.25 -3.74
N ARG A 123 -50.92 0.75 -4.77
CA ARG A 123 -50.37 -0.04 -5.87
C ARG A 123 -49.33 -1.05 -5.39
N ASN A 124 -48.47 -0.65 -4.45
CA ASN A 124 -47.43 -1.53 -3.88
C ASN A 124 -47.96 -2.71 -3.07
N LYS A 125 -49.22 -2.66 -2.62
CA LYS A 125 -49.91 -3.76 -1.95
C LYS A 125 -50.50 -4.78 -2.93
N GLN A 126 -50.49 -4.49 -4.24
CA GLN A 126 -50.97 -5.41 -5.27
C GLN A 126 -49.86 -6.39 -5.67
N GLN A 127 -50.26 -7.60 -6.10
CA GLN A 127 -49.32 -8.52 -6.74
C GLN A 127 -48.83 -7.93 -8.06
N PHE A 128 -47.53 -8.01 -8.33
CA PHE A 128 -46.97 -7.52 -9.58
C PHE A 128 -47.49 -8.35 -10.76
N THR A 129 -47.72 -7.70 -11.89
CA THR A 129 -48.17 -8.35 -13.13
C THR A 129 -47.09 -8.37 -14.21
N HIS A 130 -46.12 -7.46 -14.12
CA HIS A 130 -45.06 -7.28 -15.09
C HIS A 130 -43.73 -7.03 -14.37
N PHE A 131 -42.63 -7.29 -15.09
CA PHE A 131 -41.29 -6.96 -14.63
C PHE A 131 -40.42 -6.59 -15.83
N LEU A 132 -39.42 -5.73 -15.60
CA LEU A 132 -38.36 -5.47 -16.57
C LEU A 132 -37.19 -6.40 -16.28
N SER A 133 -36.55 -6.89 -17.33
CA SER A 133 -35.41 -7.78 -17.18
C SER A 133 -34.42 -7.68 -18.31
N VAL A 134 -33.17 -8.06 -18.00
CA VAL A 134 -32.11 -8.31 -18.99
C VAL A 134 -31.99 -9.81 -19.19
N PRO A 135 -32.16 -10.34 -20.41
CA PRO A 135 -32.03 -11.77 -20.67
C PRO A 135 -30.58 -12.24 -20.48
N LEU A 136 -30.41 -13.41 -19.85
CA LEU A 136 -29.12 -14.10 -19.67
C LEU A 136 -29.09 -15.44 -20.41
N ASN A 137 -29.98 -15.62 -21.38
CA ASN A 137 -30.14 -16.84 -22.17
C ASN A 137 -29.21 -16.87 -23.40
N VAL A 138 -27.98 -16.35 -23.26
CA VAL A 138 -26.95 -16.49 -24.31
C VAL A 138 -26.36 -17.92 -24.27
N PRO A 139 -25.98 -18.51 -25.42
CA PRO A 139 -25.61 -19.93 -25.50
C PRO A 139 -24.54 -20.38 -24.49
N ASP A 140 -23.50 -19.56 -24.28
CA ASP A 140 -22.41 -19.89 -23.34
C ASP A 140 -22.86 -19.89 -21.87
N VAL A 141 -23.74 -18.96 -21.48
CA VAL A 141 -24.29 -18.90 -20.13
C VAL A 141 -25.23 -20.07 -19.89
N MET A 142 -26.12 -20.36 -20.84
CA MET A 142 -27.00 -21.52 -20.79
C MET A 142 -26.22 -22.83 -20.64
N LYS A 143 -25.17 -23.01 -21.44
CA LYS A 143 -24.29 -24.20 -21.37
C LYS A 143 -23.65 -24.34 -19.99
N ARG A 144 -23.03 -23.27 -19.47
CA ARG A 144 -22.39 -23.26 -18.14
C ARG A 144 -23.39 -23.49 -17.01
N PHE A 145 -24.61 -22.98 -17.14
CA PHE A 145 -25.68 -23.22 -16.19
C PHE A 145 -26.11 -24.70 -16.20
N VAL A 146 -26.25 -25.33 -17.37
CA VAL A 146 -26.53 -26.76 -17.48
C VAL A 146 -25.39 -27.60 -16.88
N GLU A 147 -24.13 -27.23 -17.11
CA GLU A 147 -22.97 -27.87 -16.46
C GLU A 147 -23.01 -27.73 -14.93
N PHE A 148 -23.37 -26.55 -14.43
CA PHE A 148 -23.58 -26.31 -13.00
C PHE A 148 -24.69 -27.20 -12.44
N ARG A 149 -25.85 -27.25 -13.10
CA ARG A 149 -26.98 -28.12 -12.75
C ARG A 149 -26.55 -29.59 -12.65
N HIS A 150 -25.90 -30.11 -13.70
CA HIS A 150 -25.40 -31.49 -13.69
C HIS A 150 -24.41 -31.74 -12.54
N LYS A 151 -23.54 -30.78 -12.24
CA LYS A 151 -22.57 -30.90 -11.16
C LYS A 151 -23.26 -30.96 -9.79
N VAL A 152 -24.26 -30.12 -9.55
CA VAL A 152 -25.04 -30.12 -8.31
C VAL A 152 -25.80 -31.44 -8.15
N VAL A 153 -26.54 -31.87 -9.18
CA VAL A 153 -27.35 -33.10 -9.13
C VAL A 153 -26.49 -34.36 -8.98
N ARG A 154 -25.35 -34.46 -9.67
CA ARG A 154 -24.54 -35.69 -9.69
C ARG A 154 -23.45 -35.78 -8.62
N LYS A 155 -22.87 -34.66 -8.18
CA LYS A 155 -21.70 -34.67 -7.28
C LYS A 155 -22.02 -34.41 -5.82
N LEU A 156 -23.26 -34.04 -5.49
CA LEU A 156 -23.67 -33.91 -4.10
C LEU A 156 -23.95 -35.27 -3.46
N PRO A 157 -23.63 -35.46 -2.18
CA PRO A 157 -24.05 -36.66 -1.44
C PRO A 157 -25.58 -36.78 -1.45
N VAL A 158 -26.11 -38.02 -1.43
CA VAL A 158 -27.55 -38.30 -1.53
C VAL A 158 -28.37 -37.52 -0.49
N ALA A 159 -27.84 -37.35 0.72
CA ALA A 159 -28.47 -36.61 1.82
C ALA A 159 -28.73 -35.12 1.52
N PHE A 160 -28.04 -34.55 0.53
CA PHE A 160 -28.15 -33.15 0.09
C PHE A 160 -28.57 -33.05 -1.39
N SER A 161 -29.17 -34.12 -1.93
CA SER A 161 -29.62 -34.13 -3.32
C SER A 161 -30.77 -33.13 -3.52
N VAL A 162 -30.62 -32.28 -4.54
CA VAL A 162 -31.63 -31.29 -4.94
C VAL A 162 -32.27 -31.77 -6.24
N ASP A 163 -33.60 -31.76 -6.27
CA ASP A 163 -34.40 -32.18 -7.42
C ASP A 163 -34.14 -31.27 -8.63
N GLU A 164 -34.01 -31.87 -9.83
CA GLU A 164 -33.73 -31.12 -11.06
C GLU A 164 -34.87 -30.15 -11.44
N SER A 165 -36.12 -30.44 -11.03
CA SER A 165 -37.29 -29.57 -11.23
C SER A 165 -37.20 -28.22 -10.52
N LEU A 166 -36.30 -28.08 -9.55
CA LEU A 166 -36.07 -26.82 -8.84
C LEU A 166 -35.23 -25.82 -9.64
N PHE A 167 -34.53 -26.27 -10.68
CA PHE A 167 -33.67 -25.41 -11.48
C PHE A 167 -34.49 -24.59 -12.49
N GLN A 168 -34.09 -23.34 -12.70
CA GLN A 168 -34.65 -22.50 -13.75
C GLN A 168 -34.41 -23.13 -15.13
N GLN A 169 -35.32 -22.90 -16.08
CA GLN A 169 -35.09 -23.28 -17.47
C GLN A 169 -34.02 -22.36 -18.09
N PRO A 170 -32.98 -22.90 -18.78
CA PRO A 170 -31.90 -22.08 -19.33
C PRO A 170 -32.38 -20.92 -20.22
N GLU A 171 -33.46 -21.13 -20.97
CA GLU A 171 -34.06 -20.14 -21.89
C GLU A 171 -34.73 -18.98 -21.14
N LYS A 172 -35.07 -19.20 -19.86
CA LYS A 172 -35.71 -18.24 -18.96
C LYS A 172 -34.75 -17.55 -18.00
N LEU A 173 -33.44 -17.78 -18.11
CA LEU A 173 -32.46 -17.06 -17.30
C LEU A 173 -32.49 -15.56 -17.62
N HIS A 174 -32.65 -14.73 -16.59
CA HIS A 174 -32.71 -13.28 -16.70
C HIS A 174 -32.28 -12.60 -15.40
N ILE A 175 -31.94 -11.32 -15.50
CA ILE A 175 -31.76 -10.40 -14.38
C ILE A 175 -33.01 -9.55 -14.28
N THR A 176 -33.71 -9.58 -13.15
CA THR A 176 -34.87 -8.71 -12.93
C THR A 176 -34.41 -7.34 -12.48
N LEU A 177 -34.86 -6.29 -13.16
CA LEU A 177 -34.54 -4.89 -12.83
C LEU A 177 -35.62 -4.27 -11.95
N CYS A 178 -36.89 -4.42 -12.32
CA CYS A 178 -38.01 -3.88 -11.57
C CYS A 178 -39.27 -4.73 -11.73
N THR A 179 -40.22 -4.57 -10.81
CA THR A 179 -41.53 -5.23 -10.83
C THR A 179 -42.64 -4.18 -10.73
N MET A 180 -43.72 -4.39 -11.47
CA MET A 180 -44.82 -3.42 -11.58
C MET A 180 -46.18 -4.11 -11.47
N ALA A 181 -47.11 -3.45 -10.78
CA ALA A 181 -48.53 -3.79 -10.78
C ALA A 181 -49.28 -2.80 -11.68
N LEU A 182 -49.47 -3.17 -12.95
CA LEU A 182 -50.18 -2.36 -13.94
C LEU A 182 -51.67 -2.74 -13.90
N MET A 183 -52.53 -1.76 -13.59
CA MET A 183 -53.91 -1.98 -13.16
C MET A 183 -54.91 -1.83 -14.30
N ASP A 184 -54.59 -1.06 -15.34
CA ASP A 184 -55.43 -0.86 -16.51
C ASP A 184 -54.62 -0.70 -17.80
N ASN A 185 -55.28 -0.34 -18.89
CA ASN A 185 -54.63 -0.20 -20.20
C ASN A 185 -53.73 1.03 -20.27
N GLU A 186 -54.05 2.09 -19.54
CA GLU A 186 -53.33 3.36 -19.55
C GLU A 186 -52.03 3.24 -18.77
N ASP A 187 -52.05 2.54 -17.63
CA ASP A 187 -50.82 2.13 -16.92
C ASP A 187 -49.85 1.37 -17.83
N ARG A 188 -50.36 0.47 -18.68
CA ARG A 188 -49.52 -0.31 -19.60
C ARG A 188 -48.98 0.53 -20.76
N ALA A 189 -49.80 1.42 -21.31
CA ALA A 189 -49.35 2.34 -22.35
C ALA A 189 -48.26 3.27 -21.80
N ASN A 190 -48.47 3.81 -20.59
CA ASN A 190 -47.48 4.63 -19.90
C ASN A 190 -46.19 3.85 -19.62
N ALA A 191 -46.28 2.63 -19.06
CA ALA A 191 -45.10 1.79 -18.81
C ALA A 191 -44.31 1.47 -20.10
N ALA A 192 -45.01 1.24 -21.22
CA ALA A 192 -44.36 1.01 -22.51
C ALA A 192 -43.66 2.27 -23.03
N GLN A 193 -44.30 3.44 -22.92
CA GLN A 193 -43.69 4.70 -23.32
C GLN A 193 -42.45 5.03 -22.48
N ILE A 194 -42.54 4.89 -21.16
CA ILE A 194 -41.40 5.09 -20.24
C ILE A 194 -40.23 4.18 -20.61
N LEU A 195 -40.49 2.93 -21.00
CA LEU A 195 -39.44 2.02 -21.43
C LEU A 195 -38.75 2.47 -22.73
N LEU A 196 -39.51 3.02 -23.69
CA LEU A 196 -38.97 3.61 -24.92
C LEU A 196 -38.14 4.86 -24.62
N ASP A 197 -38.63 5.72 -23.72
CA ASP A 197 -37.87 6.90 -23.27
C ASP A 197 -36.55 6.48 -22.62
N CYS A 198 -36.54 5.43 -21.78
CA CYS A 198 -35.32 4.86 -21.20
C CYS A 198 -34.36 4.33 -22.28
N GLN A 199 -34.90 3.75 -23.36
CA GLN A 199 -34.07 3.26 -24.45
C GLN A 199 -33.27 4.41 -25.09
N GLU A 200 -33.91 5.55 -25.31
CA GLU A 200 -33.29 6.72 -25.94
C GLU A 200 -32.40 7.53 -24.97
N SER A 201 -32.87 7.76 -23.75
CA SER A 201 -32.24 8.66 -22.78
C SER A 201 -31.18 8.00 -21.88
N ILE A 202 -31.28 6.68 -21.64
CA ILE A 202 -30.40 5.96 -20.72
C ILE A 202 -29.58 4.89 -21.48
N ILE A 203 -30.25 3.97 -22.15
CA ILE A 203 -29.59 2.77 -22.70
C ILE A 203 -28.70 3.14 -23.91
N SER A 204 -29.22 3.91 -24.86
CA SER A 204 -28.48 4.24 -26.09
C SER A 204 -27.20 5.05 -25.82
N PRO A 205 -27.20 6.10 -24.96
CA PRO A 205 -25.99 6.82 -24.61
C PRO A 205 -24.96 5.94 -23.89
N LEU A 206 -25.39 5.12 -22.94
CA LEU A 206 -24.49 4.23 -22.20
C LEU A 206 -23.80 3.21 -23.12
N LEU A 207 -24.52 2.65 -24.09
CA LEU A 207 -23.95 1.72 -25.07
C LEU A 207 -23.03 2.40 -26.09
N GLN A 208 -23.32 3.66 -26.46
CA GLN A 208 -22.43 4.45 -27.33
C GLN A 208 -21.10 4.76 -26.65
N GLU A 209 -21.13 5.08 -25.35
CA GLU A 209 -19.93 5.41 -24.58
C GLU A 209 -19.10 4.16 -24.23
N ASN A 210 -19.75 3.08 -23.79
CA ASN A 210 -19.07 1.92 -23.19
C ASN A 210 -18.96 0.71 -24.13
N GLY A 211 -19.65 0.71 -25.27
CA GLY A 211 -19.77 -0.46 -26.14
C GLY A 211 -20.61 -1.59 -25.50
N PRO A 212 -20.41 -2.85 -25.92
CA PRO A 212 -21.10 -4.00 -25.32
C PRO A 212 -20.84 -4.12 -23.82
N LEU A 213 -21.89 -4.25 -23.01
CA LEU A 213 -21.79 -4.31 -21.55
C LEU A 213 -21.15 -5.63 -21.08
N GLU A 214 -20.06 -5.54 -20.32
CA GLU A 214 -19.46 -6.72 -19.68
C GLU A 214 -20.29 -7.12 -18.45
N ILE A 215 -20.75 -8.37 -18.43
CA ILE A 215 -21.50 -8.95 -17.31
C ILE A 215 -20.70 -10.12 -16.74
N ARG A 216 -20.34 -10.06 -15.45
CA ARG A 216 -19.67 -11.15 -14.74
C ARG A 216 -20.63 -11.83 -13.79
N VAL A 217 -20.87 -13.12 -14.03
CA VAL A 217 -21.68 -13.97 -13.15
C VAL A 217 -20.73 -14.69 -12.18
N ARG A 218 -20.72 -14.31 -10.90
CA ARG A 218 -19.76 -14.87 -9.92
C ARG A 218 -20.37 -15.04 -8.53
N GLY A 219 -20.18 -16.23 -7.98
CA GLY A 219 -20.65 -16.55 -6.63
C GLY A 219 -22.14 -16.91 -6.60
N LEU A 220 -22.57 -17.39 -5.44
CA LEU A 220 -23.94 -17.78 -5.15
C LEU A 220 -24.39 -17.11 -3.86
N GLU A 221 -25.65 -16.71 -3.82
CA GLU A 221 -26.33 -16.22 -2.63
C GLU A 221 -27.75 -16.81 -2.61
N TYR A 222 -28.38 -16.75 -1.44
CA TYR A 222 -29.75 -17.22 -1.23
C TYR A 222 -30.58 -16.12 -0.56
N MET A 223 -31.90 -16.24 -0.62
CA MET A 223 -32.83 -15.15 -0.23
C MET A 223 -33.20 -15.15 1.26
N ASN A 224 -33.10 -16.29 1.94
CA ASN A 224 -33.43 -16.45 3.36
C ASN A 224 -32.14 -16.56 4.19
N ASP A 225 -32.19 -16.50 5.52
CA ASP A 225 -30.96 -16.53 6.35
C ASP A 225 -30.40 -17.94 6.64
N ASP A 226 -31.15 -19.01 6.37
CA ASP A 226 -30.75 -20.39 6.64
C ASP A 226 -30.36 -21.15 5.34
N PRO A 227 -29.07 -21.56 5.17
CA PRO A 227 -28.63 -22.33 4.02
C PRO A 227 -29.18 -23.76 3.98
N HIS A 228 -29.74 -24.28 5.07
CA HIS A 228 -30.39 -25.60 5.12
C HIS A 228 -31.87 -25.53 4.70
N ALA A 229 -32.45 -24.34 4.64
CA ALA A 229 -33.86 -24.10 4.30
C ALA A 229 -34.02 -22.94 3.30
N VAL A 230 -33.46 -23.11 2.10
CA VAL A 230 -33.46 -22.10 1.04
C VAL A 230 -34.73 -22.19 0.18
N ASP A 231 -35.33 -21.02 -0.09
CA ASP A 231 -36.39 -20.87 -1.10
C ASP A 231 -35.84 -20.53 -2.48
N VAL A 232 -34.87 -19.61 -2.54
CA VAL A 232 -34.30 -19.11 -3.79
C VAL A 232 -32.79 -19.07 -3.67
N LEU A 233 -32.11 -19.73 -4.61
CA LEU A 233 -30.67 -19.63 -4.82
C LEU A 233 -30.42 -18.88 -6.13
N TYR A 234 -29.61 -17.83 -6.09
CA TYR A 234 -29.31 -16.98 -7.23
C TYR A 234 -27.81 -16.76 -7.41
N ALA A 235 -27.42 -16.49 -8.66
CA ALA A 235 -26.08 -16.03 -8.98
C ALA A 235 -25.98 -14.53 -8.77
N LYS A 236 -24.84 -14.07 -8.24
CA LYS A 236 -24.55 -12.64 -8.19
C LYS A 236 -24.06 -12.16 -9.55
N ILE A 237 -24.46 -10.95 -9.89
CA ILE A 237 -24.04 -10.28 -11.12
C ILE A 237 -23.18 -9.07 -10.75
N GLU A 238 -21.98 -9.02 -11.32
CA GLU A 238 -21.07 -7.89 -11.22
C GLU A 238 -20.97 -7.21 -12.58
N SER A 239 -21.49 -6.00 -12.69
CA SER A 239 -21.38 -5.16 -13.89
C SER A 239 -21.63 -3.70 -13.52
N PRO A 240 -20.57 -2.87 -13.40
CA PRO A 240 -20.72 -1.47 -12.99
C PRO A 240 -21.62 -0.66 -13.92
N VAL A 241 -21.46 -0.81 -15.24
CA VAL A 241 -22.24 -0.05 -16.23
C VAL A 241 -23.69 -0.51 -16.25
N LEU A 242 -23.96 -1.82 -16.15
CA LEU A 242 -25.34 -2.31 -16.03
C LEU A 242 -25.99 -1.88 -14.71
N GLN A 243 -25.23 -1.79 -13.61
CA GLN A 243 -25.73 -1.28 -12.34
C GLN A 243 -26.20 0.16 -12.48
N THR A 244 -25.39 1.03 -13.10
CA THR A 244 -25.78 2.41 -13.40
C THR A 244 -27.03 2.47 -14.26
N ALA A 245 -27.10 1.67 -15.34
CA ALA A 245 -28.29 1.63 -16.19
C ALA A 245 -29.54 1.15 -15.41
N ALA A 246 -29.40 0.11 -14.59
CA ALA A 246 -30.48 -0.45 -13.81
C ALA A 246 -31.04 0.54 -12.78
N ASP A 247 -30.16 1.24 -12.07
CA ASP A 247 -30.53 2.24 -11.07
C ASP A 247 -31.20 3.44 -11.76
N GLN A 248 -30.66 3.94 -12.88
CA GLN A 248 -31.27 5.02 -13.65
C GLN A 248 -32.65 4.66 -14.22
N ILE A 249 -32.81 3.44 -14.74
CA ILE A 249 -34.12 2.95 -15.21
C ILE A 249 -35.09 2.85 -14.02
N TYR A 250 -34.63 2.31 -12.89
CA TYR A 250 -35.45 2.17 -11.68
C TYR A 250 -35.95 3.53 -11.18
N ASP A 251 -35.06 4.50 -11.05
CA ASP A 251 -35.38 5.87 -10.65
C ASP A 251 -36.32 6.55 -11.66
N TYR A 252 -36.08 6.40 -12.96
CA TYR A 252 -36.96 6.99 -13.98
C TYR A 252 -38.39 6.45 -13.91
N PHE A 253 -38.58 5.14 -13.70
CA PHE A 253 -39.91 4.56 -13.49
C PHE A 253 -40.57 5.00 -12.18
N ILE A 254 -39.79 5.33 -11.14
CA ILE A 254 -40.30 5.90 -9.88
C ILE A 254 -40.76 7.34 -10.10
N THR A 255 -39.95 8.18 -10.76
CA THR A 255 -40.30 9.57 -11.07
C THR A 255 -41.58 9.66 -11.92
N LYS A 256 -41.87 8.65 -12.74
CA LYS A 256 -43.09 8.57 -13.56
C LYS A 256 -44.30 7.96 -12.84
N GLY A 257 -44.20 7.68 -11.54
CA GLY A 257 -45.34 7.32 -10.68
C GLY A 257 -45.84 5.88 -10.79
N LEU A 258 -45.10 4.98 -11.46
CA LEU A 258 -45.48 3.57 -11.60
C LEU A 258 -44.93 2.68 -10.48
N MET A 259 -43.96 3.18 -9.71
CA MET A 259 -43.27 2.44 -8.64
C MET A 259 -42.95 3.37 -7.46
N GLN A 260 -42.67 2.78 -6.31
CA GLN A 260 -42.05 3.48 -5.18
C GLN A 260 -40.61 3.04 -5.03
N LYS A 261 -39.75 3.97 -4.61
CA LYS A 261 -38.39 3.64 -4.17
C LYS A 261 -38.47 2.75 -2.93
N LYS A 262 -37.97 1.52 -3.06
CA LYS A 262 -37.86 0.53 -1.97
C LYS A 262 -36.42 0.25 -1.58
N TYR A 263 -35.49 0.52 -2.50
CA TYR A 263 -34.07 0.26 -2.34
C TYR A 263 -33.30 1.42 -2.96
N GLU A 264 -32.10 1.68 -2.44
CA GLU A 264 -31.17 2.66 -3.03
C GLU A 264 -30.59 2.18 -4.35
N HIS A 265 -30.41 0.86 -4.51
CA HIS A 265 -29.83 0.25 -5.71
C HIS A 265 -30.60 -1.01 -6.11
N VAL A 266 -30.71 -1.25 -7.41
CA VAL A 266 -31.27 -2.48 -7.98
C VAL A 266 -30.31 -3.64 -7.70
N LYS A 267 -30.78 -4.66 -7.00
CA LYS A 267 -29.96 -5.86 -6.75
C LYS A 267 -29.86 -6.71 -8.03
N LEU A 268 -28.74 -6.64 -8.72
CA LEU A 268 -28.48 -7.46 -9.91
C LEU A 268 -28.20 -8.93 -9.53
N HIS A 269 -29.16 -9.79 -9.82
CA HIS A 269 -29.06 -11.23 -9.57
C HIS A 269 -29.82 -12.04 -10.61
N ALA A 270 -29.44 -13.31 -10.77
CA ALA A 270 -30.11 -14.25 -11.64
C ALA A 270 -30.55 -15.49 -10.85
N THR A 271 -31.85 -15.72 -10.75
CA THR A 271 -32.41 -16.87 -10.05
C THR A 271 -32.04 -18.17 -10.76
N LEU A 272 -31.36 -19.05 -10.05
CA LEU A 272 -30.89 -20.34 -10.57
C LEU A 272 -31.78 -21.50 -10.11
N ILE A 273 -32.18 -21.48 -8.83
CA ILE A 273 -33.00 -22.53 -8.20
C ILE A 273 -34.10 -21.84 -7.38
N ASN A 274 -35.34 -22.33 -7.50
CA ASN A 274 -36.49 -21.79 -6.77
C ASN A 274 -37.43 -22.91 -6.31
N SER A 275 -37.82 -22.90 -5.03
CA SER A 275 -38.75 -23.87 -4.42
C SER A 275 -40.10 -23.93 -5.15
N LEU A 276 -40.54 -22.82 -5.75
CA LEU A 276 -41.80 -22.72 -6.49
C LEU A 276 -41.77 -23.42 -7.86
N PHE A 277 -40.60 -23.70 -8.45
CA PHE A 277 -40.55 -24.32 -9.78
C PHE A 277 -41.08 -25.76 -9.80
N ARG A 278 -41.02 -26.47 -8.67
CA ARG A 278 -41.63 -27.81 -8.49
C ARG A 278 -43.11 -27.85 -8.88
N ALA A 279 -43.88 -26.82 -8.54
CA ALA A 279 -45.34 -26.78 -8.74
C ALA A 279 -45.74 -26.38 -10.16
N SER A 280 -44.85 -25.74 -10.92
CA SER A 280 -45.15 -25.13 -12.22
C SER A 280 -45.06 -26.08 -13.43
N GLN A 281 -44.59 -27.32 -13.23
CA GLN A 281 -44.46 -28.32 -14.30
C GLN A 281 -45.67 -29.29 -14.40
N SER A 282 -46.59 -29.26 -13.44
CA SER A 282 -47.87 -29.98 -13.50
C SER A 282 -48.98 -29.03 -13.96
N GLU A 283 -49.56 -29.24 -15.15
CA GLU A 283 -50.54 -28.33 -15.77
C GLU A 283 -51.88 -28.15 -15.03
N ILE A 284 -52.05 -28.66 -13.80
CA ILE A 284 -53.33 -28.58 -13.08
C ILE A 284 -53.07 -28.32 -11.59
N VAL A 285 -52.69 -27.09 -11.21
CA VAL A 285 -52.82 -26.64 -9.81
C VAL A 285 -53.09 -25.13 -9.76
N ASP A 286 -54.12 -24.75 -9.01
CA ASP A 286 -54.45 -23.37 -8.62
C ASP A 286 -53.25 -22.71 -7.92
N GLU A 287 -52.81 -21.53 -8.38
CA GLU A 287 -51.64 -20.80 -7.85
C GLU A 287 -51.72 -20.58 -6.32
N LYS A 288 -52.94 -20.49 -5.75
CA LYS A 288 -53.16 -20.40 -4.30
C LYS A 288 -52.80 -21.67 -3.52
N ALA A 289 -52.87 -22.84 -4.16
CA ALA A 289 -52.45 -24.09 -3.54
C ALA A 289 -50.93 -24.29 -3.60
N ALA A 290 -50.26 -23.68 -4.59
CA ALA A 290 -48.80 -23.69 -4.72
C ALA A 290 -48.12 -22.80 -3.65
N GLU A 291 -48.66 -21.61 -3.35
CA GLU A 291 -48.15 -20.76 -2.25
C GLU A 291 -48.28 -21.42 -0.87
N ARG A 292 -49.31 -22.26 -0.65
CA ARG A 292 -49.53 -22.99 0.61
C ARG A 292 -48.63 -24.22 0.81
N LYS A 293 -47.74 -24.55 -0.14
CA LYS A 293 -46.78 -25.68 -0.06
C LYS A 293 -45.38 -25.27 -0.54
N ARG A 294 -44.81 -24.16 -0.05
CA ARG A 294 -43.36 -23.94 -0.22
C ARG A 294 -42.59 -25.01 0.56
N ILE A 295 -41.87 -25.85 -0.16
CA ILE A 295 -40.95 -26.84 0.42
C ILE A 295 -39.54 -26.37 0.10
N THR A 296 -38.82 -25.91 1.12
CA THR A 296 -37.44 -25.45 1.02
C THR A 296 -36.47 -26.59 0.63
N PHE A 297 -35.25 -26.23 0.26
CA PHE A 297 -34.17 -27.19 -0.02
C PHE A 297 -32.88 -26.80 0.69
N ASP A 298 -32.02 -27.79 0.98
CA ASP A 298 -30.71 -27.56 1.58
C ASP A 298 -29.70 -27.17 0.48
N ALA A 299 -29.12 -25.97 0.60
CA ALA A 299 -28.11 -25.44 -0.31
C ALA A 299 -26.70 -25.40 0.30
N SER A 300 -26.51 -25.86 1.55
CA SER A 300 -25.25 -25.73 2.29
C SER A 300 -24.05 -26.33 1.54
N GLU A 301 -24.17 -27.54 1.01
CA GLU A 301 -23.11 -28.18 0.23
C GLU A 301 -22.98 -27.60 -1.20
N ILE A 302 -24.05 -27.02 -1.76
CA ILE A 302 -23.95 -26.23 -3.01
C ILE A 302 -23.06 -25.00 -2.79
N MET A 303 -23.27 -24.30 -1.68
CA MET A 303 -22.48 -23.13 -1.30
C MET A 303 -21.01 -23.49 -1.06
N ARG A 304 -20.75 -24.61 -0.36
CA ARG A 304 -19.40 -25.11 -0.10
C ARG A 304 -18.63 -25.50 -1.36
N LEU A 305 -19.30 -26.15 -2.31
CA LEU A 305 -18.72 -26.52 -3.62
C LEU A 305 -18.22 -25.31 -4.41
N VAL A 306 -18.81 -24.12 -4.21
CA VAL A 306 -18.44 -22.89 -4.90
C VAL A 306 -17.44 -22.04 -4.09
N GLN A 307 -17.59 -21.92 -2.77
CA GLN A 307 -16.71 -21.11 -1.90
C GLN A 307 -15.27 -21.66 -1.80
N THR A 308 -15.08 -22.99 -1.78
CA THR A 308 -13.77 -23.65 -1.61
C THR A 308 -12.76 -23.27 -2.70
N ARG A 309 -13.23 -22.85 -3.88
CA ARG A 309 -12.38 -22.45 -5.02
C ARG A 309 -11.91 -20.99 -4.93
N ILE A 310 -12.67 -20.11 -4.26
CA ILE A 310 -12.36 -18.67 -4.13
C ILE A 310 -11.39 -18.41 -2.98
N ALA A 311 -11.59 -19.07 -1.82
CA ALA A 311 -10.75 -18.87 -0.64
C ALA A 311 -9.27 -19.24 -0.86
N LYS A 312 -9.00 -20.32 -1.62
CA LYS A 312 -7.62 -20.76 -1.92
C LYS A 312 -6.85 -19.76 -2.79
N GLY A 313 -7.52 -19.05 -3.69
CA GLY A 313 -6.89 -18.04 -4.56
C GLY A 313 -6.48 -16.78 -3.79
N ASN A 314 -7.37 -16.27 -2.92
CA ASN A 314 -7.11 -15.07 -2.13
C ASN A 314 -6.02 -15.28 -1.07
N MET A 315 -5.97 -16.45 -0.43
CA MET A 315 -4.95 -16.77 0.57
C MET A 315 -3.53 -16.77 -0.04
N LEU A 316 -3.37 -17.34 -1.24
CA LEU A 316 -2.07 -17.38 -1.93
C LEU A 316 -1.58 -15.97 -2.28
N LEU A 317 -2.50 -15.10 -2.73
CA LEU A 317 -2.19 -13.72 -3.08
C LEU A 317 -1.73 -12.91 -1.86
N SER A 318 -2.41 -13.05 -0.72
CA SER A 318 -2.02 -12.36 0.53
C SER A 318 -0.63 -12.78 1.04
N ILE A 319 -0.28 -14.07 0.92
CA ILE A 319 1.05 -14.57 1.29
C ILE A 319 2.13 -13.97 0.40
N VAL A 320 1.89 -13.92 -0.93
CA VAL A 320 2.83 -13.34 -1.89
C VAL A 320 3.02 -11.84 -1.64
N ILE A 321 1.94 -11.10 -1.39
CA ILE A 321 2.01 -9.66 -1.05
C ILE A 321 2.79 -9.46 0.25
N GLY A 322 2.46 -10.22 1.31
CA GLY A 322 3.14 -10.13 2.60
C GLY A 322 4.65 -10.42 2.50
N ALA A 323 5.03 -11.47 1.75
CA ALA A 323 6.42 -11.80 1.50
C ALA A 323 7.14 -10.69 0.71
N THR A 324 6.48 -10.12 -0.29
CA THR A 324 7.04 -9.02 -1.11
C THR A 324 7.30 -7.78 -0.26
N VAL A 325 6.32 -7.38 0.57
CA VAL A 325 6.45 -6.24 1.50
C VAL A 325 7.58 -6.48 2.50
N ALA A 326 7.69 -7.69 3.06
CA ALA A 326 8.78 -8.03 3.98
C ALA A 326 10.16 -7.92 3.30
N VAL A 327 10.31 -8.44 2.07
CA VAL A 327 11.57 -8.36 1.31
C VAL A 327 11.92 -6.90 0.98
N LEU A 328 10.95 -6.10 0.55
CA LEU A 328 11.16 -4.68 0.25
C LEU A 328 11.57 -3.90 1.51
N THR A 329 10.89 -4.14 2.63
CA THR A 329 11.21 -3.51 3.92
C THR A 329 12.62 -3.89 4.38
N TYR A 330 13.00 -5.17 4.27
CA TYR A 330 14.34 -5.64 4.56
C TYR A 330 15.40 -4.96 3.66
N LYS A 331 15.17 -4.90 2.35
CA LYS A 331 16.08 -4.23 1.40
C LYS A 331 16.23 -2.74 1.71
N LEU A 332 15.14 -2.05 2.05
CA LEU A 332 15.18 -0.64 2.42
C LEU A 332 15.98 -0.42 3.72
N ALA A 333 15.75 -1.24 4.74
CA ALA A 333 16.52 -1.20 5.97
C ALA A 333 18.02 -1.44 5.71
N ARG A 334 18.38 -2.40 4.85
CA ARG A 334 19.76 -2.66 4.44
C ARG A 334 20.40 -1.46 3.73
N LEU A 335 19.68 -0.80 2.81
CA LEU A 335 20.18 0.39 2.13
C LEU A 335 20.48 1.54 3.10
N ILE A 336 19.60 1.74 4.09
CA ILE A 336 19.79 2.76 5.14
C ILE A 336 21.01 2.42 6.00
N ILE A 337 21.15 1.16 6.42
CA ILE A 337 22.25 0.72 7.27
C ILE A 337 23.60 0.78 6.54
N GLU A 338 23.66 0.35 5.28
CA GLU A 338 24.88 0.34 4.46
C GLU A 338 25.40 1.77 4.19
N GLY A 339 24.49 2.74 4.11
CA GLY A 339 24.83 4.15 3.94
C GLY A 339 25.40 4.46 2.55
N GLY A 340 26.08 5.59 2.42
CA GLY A 340 26.57 6.08 1.13
C GLY A 340 27.60 5.15 0.49
N GLN A 341 27.41 4.84 -0.80
CA GLN A 341 28.27 3.96 -1.59
C GLN A 341 29.01 4.76 -2.67
N PHE A 342 30.31 4.55 -2.81
CA PHE A 342 31.11 5.15 -3.86
C PHE A 342 31.05 4.32 -5.13
N ARG A 343 30.38 4.85 -6.16
CA ARG A 343 30.05 4.10 -7.39
C ARG A 343 30.90 4.48 -8.60
N LYS A 344 31.72 5.54 -8.54
CA LYS A 344 32.58 5.92 -9.66
C LYS A 344 33.64 4.84 -9.91
N GLY A 345 33.88 4.54 -11.18
CA GLY A 345 34.86 3.55 -11.64
C GLY A 345 36.29 4.06 -11.74
N THR A 346 36.69 4.99 -10.88
CA THR A 346 38.02 5.62 -10.92
C THR A 346 39.12 4.57 -10.87
N ARG A 347 40.07 4.64 -11.81
CA ARG A 347 41.21 3.73 -11.91
C ARG A 347 42.40 4.19 -11.07
N CYS A 348 43.22 3.23 -10.68
CA CYS A 348 44.45 3.39 -9.91
C CYS A 348 45.67 2.86 -10.69
N ASP A 349 45.57 2.69 -12.00
CA ASP A 349 46.66 2.17 -12.83
C ASP A 349 47.93 3.01 -12.63
N GLY A 350 49.05 2.34 -12.31
CA GLY A 350 50.34 2.99 -12.04
C GLY A 350 50.47 3.67 -10.67
N LYS A 351 49.43 3.64 -9.82
CA LYS A 351 49.46 4.22 -8.47
C LYS A 351 49.94 3.20 -7.44
N VAL A 352 50.81 3.64 -6.52
CA VAL A 352 51.30 2.89 -5.37
C VAL A 352 50.49 3.29 -4.13
N ILE A 353 49.92 2.30 -3.45
CA ILE A 353 48.97 2.52 -2.37
C ILE A 353 49.41 1.74 -1.13
N LEU A 354 49.54 2.43 0.00
CA LEU A 354 49.90 1.83 1.28
C LEU A 354 48.71 1.87 2.24
N ILE A 355 48.36 0.72 2.82
CA ILE A 355 47.23 0.59 3.75
C ILE A 355 47.69 -0.10 5.04
N THR A 356 47.58 0.59 6.17
CA THR A 356 47.87 0.00 7.48
C THR A 356 46.68 -0.85 7.96
N GLY A 357 46.94 -2.02 8.55
CA GLY A 357 45.90 -2.88 9.14
C GLY A 357 44.95 -3.50 8.11
N ALA A 358 45.42 -3.77 6.90
CA ALA A 358 44.61 -4.35 5.81
C ALA A 358 44.54 -5.89 5.80
N ASN A 359 44.89 -6.56 6.90
CA ASN A 359 44.79 -8.01 7.04
C ASN A 359 43.37 -8.51 7.40
N THR A 360 42.44 -7.61 7.76
CA THR A 360 41.05 -7.95 8.09
C THR A 360 40.11 -6.76 7.87
N GLY A 361 38.80 -7.01 7.93
CA GLY A 361 37.75 -6.00 7.97
C GLY A 361 37.82 -4.95 6.86
N ILE A 362 37.65 -3.68 7.24
CA ILE A 362 37.57 -2.53 6.31
C ILE A 362 38.86 -2.39 5.49
N GLY A 363 40.02 -2.55 6.11
CA GLY A 363 41.31 -2.40 5.42
C GLY A 363 41.50 -3.45 4.32
N LYS A 364 41.11 -4.70 4.58
CA LYS A 364 41.17 -5.79 3.60
C LYS A 364 40.27 -5.54 2.39
N GLU A 365 39.03 -5.08 2.62
CA GLU A 365 38.13 -4.72 1.53
C GLU A 365 38.61 -3.49 0.75
N THR A 366 39.20 -2.50 1.45
CA THR A 366 39.81 -1.33 0.81
C THR A 366 40.97 -1.76 -0.10
N ALA A 367 41.85 -2.66 0.37
CA ALA A 367 42.94 -3.23 -0.42
C ALA A 367 42.41 -3.97 -1.66
N ARG A 368 41.40 -4.83 -1.47
CA ARG A 368 40.77 -5.60 -2.55
C ARG A 368 40.19 -4.69 -3.64
N GLU A 369 39.48 -3.64 -3.24
CA GLU A 369 38.83 -2.70 -4.16
C GLU A 369 39.84 -1.82 -4.92
N LEU A 370 40.92 -1.39 -4.26
CA LEU A 370 41.98 -0.60 -4.91
C LEU A 370 42.82 -1.46 -5.87
N LEU A 371 43.08 -2.71 -5.52
CA LEU A 371 43.74 -3.68 -6.40
C LEU A 371 42.89 -3.94 -7.67
N LYS A 372 41.57 -4.16 -7.52
CA LYS A 372 40.64 -4.30 -8.66
C LYS A 372 40.66 -3.08 -9.59
N ARG A 373 40.98 -1.90 -9.07
CA ARG A 373 41.11 -0.65 -9.82
C ARG A 373 42.50 -0.47 -10.46
N GLY A 374 43.40 -1.44 -10.35
CA GLY A 374 44.71 -1.43 -11.01
C GLY A 374 45.85 -0.85 -10.15
N GLY A 375 45.59 -0.57 -8.86
CA GLY A 375 46.63 -0.06 -7.97
C GLY A 375 47.58 -1.16 -7.50
N LYS A 376 48.86 -0.78 -7.30
CA LYS A 376 49.85 -1.60 -6.60
C LYS A 376 49.67 -1.42 -5.10
N VAL A 377 49.22 -2.45 -4.40
CA VAL A 377 48.76 -2.33 -3.00
C VAL A 377 49.74 -2.94 -2.00
N TYR A 378 50.14 -2.17 -1.00
CA TYR A 378 50.91 -2.62 0.14
C TYR A 378 50.01 -2.76 1.38
N ILE A 379 49.89 -3.98 1.88
CA ILE A 379 49.30 -4.31 3.19
C ILE A 379 50.41 -4.21 4.23
N ALA A 380 50.34 -3.21 5.11
CA ALA A 380 51.22 -3.08 6.26
C ALA A 380 50.50 -3.53 7.53
N CYS A 381 50.97 -4.62 8.16
CA CYS A 381 50.32 -5.16 9.35
C CYS A 381 51.31 -5.84 10.30
N ARG A 382 50.93 -5.95 11.57
CA ARG A 382 51.79 -6.51 12.63
C ARG A 382 52.10 -8.00 12.45
N SER A 383 51.13 -8.79 11.96
CA SER A 383 51.30 -10.24 11.74
C SER A 383 51.45 -10.50 10.25
N LEU A 384 52.67 -10.87 9.83
CA LEU A 384 52.95 -11.26 8.44
C LEU A 384 52.11 -12.46 8.01
N GLU A 385 51.90 -13.43 8.90
CA GLU A 385 51.06 -14.60 8.65
C GLU A 385 49.63 -14.18 8.25
N ARG A 386 48.93 -13.43 9.10
CA ARG A 386 47.57 -12.93 8.79
C ARG A 386 47.55 -12.01 7.57
N GLY A 387 48.62 -11.24 7.35
CA GLY A 387 48.76 -10.41 6.16
C GLY A 387 48.85 -11.25 4.88
N ASN A 388 49.63 -12.33 4.90
CA ASN A 388 49.77 -13.25 3.77
C ASN A 388 48.49 -14.06 3.52
N GLU A 389 47.75 -14.45 4.55
CA GLU A 389 46.41 -15.04 4.40
C GLU A 389 45.45 -14.07 3.70
N ALA A 390 45.42 -12.81 4.14
CA ALA A 390 44.58 -11.79 3.51
C ALA A 390 44.98 -11.53 2.05
N ARG A 391 46.27 -11.51 1.75
CA ARG A 391 46.80 -11.43 0.39
C ARG A 391 46.33 -12.60 -0.46
N SER A 392 46.49 -13.83 0.00
CA SER A 392 46.08 -15.03 -0.74
C SER A 392 44.58 -15.04 -1.03
N ASP A 393 43.75 -14.65 -0.05
CA ASP A 393 42.30 -14.54 -0.25
C ASP A 393 41.93 -13.44 -1.25
N ILE A 394 42.58 -12.27 -1.18
CA ILE A 394 42.37 -11.20 -2.17
C ILE A 394 42.76 -11.67 -3.57
N ILE A 395 43.90 -12.35 -3.73
CA ILE A 395 44.34 -12.91 -5.02
C ILE A 395 43.30 -13.91 -5.54
N ALA A 396 42.84 -14.83 -4.69
CA ALA A 396 41.83 -15.83 -5.06
C ALA A 396 40.51 -15.20 -5.53
N GLN A 397 40.08 -14.10 -4.90
CA GLN A 397 38.83 -13.40 -5.25
C GLN A 397 38.95 -12.47 -6.46
N THR A 398 40.16 -11.99 -6.78
CA THR A 398 40.37 -10.94 -7.80
C THR A 398 41.08 -11.45 -9.05
N GLY A 399 41.88 -12.52 -8.94
CA GLY A 399 42.82 -12.95 -9.97
C GLY A 399 44.03 -12.01 -10.13
N LEU A 400 44.21 -11.03 -9.26
CA LEU A 400 45.26 -10.00 -9.37
C LEU A 400 46.32 -10.18 -8.28
N ALA A 401 47.59 -10.07 -8.65
CA ALA A 401 48.72 -10.41 -7.78
C ALA A 401 49.60 -9.24 -7.33
N ASP A 402 49.31 -8.00 -7.77
CA ASP A 402 50.11 -6.81 -7.42
C ASP A 402 49.76 -6.24 -6.04
N ILE A 403 49.84 -7.14 -5.05
CA ILE A 403 49.56 -6.89 -3.66
C ILE A 403 50.67 -7.48 -2.78
N HIS A 404 51.23 -6.66 -1.91
CA HIS A 404 52.47 -6.93 -1.18
C HIS A 404 52.24 -6.80 0.32
N VAL A 405 52.82 -7.70 1.13
CA VAL A 405 52.66 -7.68 2.59
C VAL A 405 53.99 -7.26 3.23
N ARG A 406 53.92 -6.33 4.17
CA ARG A 406 55.07 -5.83 4.93
C ARG A 406 54.73 -5.73 6.41
N GLU A 407 55.72 -6.02 7.25
CA GLU A 407 55.55 -5.98 8.70
C GLU A 407 55.52 -4.54 9.20
N LEU A 408 54.49 -4.18 9.97
CA LEU A 408 54.38 -2.89 10.63
C LEU A 408 53.64 -3.03 11.96
N ASP A 409 54.35 -2.80 13.06
CA ASP A 409 53.78 -2.69 14.39
C ASP A 409 53.70 -1.22 14.84
N LEU A 410 52.52 -0.63 14.75
CA LEU A 410 52.27 0.77 15.15
C LEU A 410 52.42 1.00 16.66
N ALA A 411 52.50 -0.06 17.47
CA ALA A 411 52.83 0.03 18.90
C ALA A 411 54.34 0.11 19.17
N SER A 412 55.16 0.32 18.14
CA SER A 412 56.62 0.42 18.22
C SER A 412 57.16 1.45 17.24
N LEU A 413 57.67 2.59 17.72
CA LEU A 413 58.24 3.63 16.87
C LEU A 413 59.45 3.13 16.07
N GLU A 414 60.23 2.21 16.64
CA GLU A 414 61.32 1.51 15.93
C GLU A 414 60.78 0.70 14.72
N SER A 415 59.71 -0.06 14.92
CA SER A 415 59.06 -0.81 13.83
C SER A 415 58.56 0.14 12.73
N VAL A 416 57.95 1.27 13.11
CA VAL A 416 57.49 2.29 12.16
C VAL A 416 58.65 2.86 11.33
N ARG A 417 59.78 3.18 11.96
CA ARG A 417 60.98 3.70 11.27
C ARG A 417 61.60 2.65 10.34
N LYS A 418 61.73 1.40 10.81
CA LYS A 418 62.24 0.28 10.01
C LYS A 418 61.37 0.03 8.78
N PHE A 419 60.05 0.03 8.96
CA PHE A 419 59.08 -0.10 7.88
C PHE A 419 59.22 1.05 6.86
N ALA A 420 59.20 2.30 7.33
CA ALA A 420 59.27 3.46 6.44
C ALA A 420 60.57 3.47 5.63
N LYS A 421 61.72 3.19 6.26
CA LYS A 421 63.01 3.05 5.57
C LYS A 421 62.96 1.99 4.49
N GLY A 422 62.50 0.77 4.82
CA GLY A 422 62.40 -0.31 3.84
C GLY A 422 61.45 -0.01 2.68
N PHE A 423 60.30 0.63 2.96
CA PHE A 423 59.36 1.03 1.91
C PHE A 423 59.95 2.10 0.98
N LEU A 424 60.69 3.07 1.51
CA LEU A 424 61.33 4.12 0.72
C LEU A 424 62.49 3.62 -0.13
N GLU A 425 63.18 2.56 0.31
CA GLU A 425 64.22 1.85 -0.45
C GLU A 425 63.61 1.00 -1.60
N GLU A 426 62.44 0.40 -1.35
CA GLU A 426 61.79 -0.51 -2.31
C GLU A 426 61.02 0.23 -3.41
N GLU A 427 60.18 1.19 -3.03
CA GLU A 427 59.35 1.92 -3.98
C GLU A 427 59.97 3.27 -4.31
N ASN A 428 59.57 3.87 -5.43
CA ASN A 428 59.94 5.25 -5.80
C ASN A 428 58.74 6.21 -5.81
N ARG A 429 57.52 5.71 -5.55
CA ARG A 429 56.27 6.47 -5.57
C ARG A 429 55.36 6.05 -4.40
N LEU A 430 54.52 6.95 -3.92
CA LEU A 430 53.42 6.69 -2.98
C LEU A 430 52.30 7.68 -3.27
N ASP A 431 51.22 7.22 -3.89
CA ASP A 431 50.11 8.06 -4.33
C ASP A 431 48.99 8.12 -3.29
N ILE A 432 48.78 7.05 -2.54
CA ILE A 432 47.71 6.97 -1.53
C ILE A 432 48.23 6.30 -0.26
N LEU A 433 48.20 7.02 0.86
CA LEU A 433 48.44 6.49 2.21
C LEU A 433 47.11 6.39 2.97
N ILE A 434 46.74 5.19 3.40
CA ILE A 434 45.54 4.93 4.19
C ILE A 434 45.94 4.44 5.58
N ASN A 435 45.85 5.35 6.54
CA ASN A 435 46.03 5.09 7.97
C ASN A 435 44.75 4.46 8.54
N ASN A 436 44.55 3.16 8.25
CA ASN A 436 43.35 2.40 8.58
C ASN A 436 43.44 1.63 9.91
N ALA A 437 44.63 1.18 10.29
CA ALA A 437 44.80 0.35 11.47
C ALA A 437 44.24 1.03 12.74
N GLY A 438 43.74 0.21 13.67
CA GLY A 438 43.38 0.73 14.98
C GLY A 438 42.91 -0.32 15.96
N VAL A 439 42.96 0.05 17.22
CA VAL A 439 42.48 -0.73 18.36
C VAL A 439 41.41 0.07 19.11
N MET A 440 40.47 -0.62 19.75
CA MET A 440 39.32 0.00 20.40
C MET A 440 39.04 -0.62 21.77
N ALA A 441 38.78 0.25 22.74
CA ALA A 441 38.36 -0.13 24.09
C ALA A 441 39.29 -1.18 24.73
N CYS A 442 40.59 -1.03 24.56
CA CYS A 442 41.57 -1.93 25.14
C CYS A 442 41.62 -1.77 26.67
N PRO A 443 41.89 -2.83 27.45
CA PRO A 443 42.39 -2.68 28.82
C PRO A 443 43.61 -1.76 28.86
N LYS A 444 43.89 -1.12 30.00
CA LYS A 444 45.05 -0.22 30.14
C LYS A 444 46.32 -1.00 29.83
N ALA A 445 47.03 -0.58 28.81
CA ALA A 445 48.31 -1.16 28.39
C ALA A 445 49.17 -0.06 27.76
N LEU A 446 50.47 -0.30 27.71
CA LEU A 446 51.43 0.60 27.08
C LEU A 446 52.03 -0.06 25.84
N THR A 447 52.29 0.77 24.83
CA THR A 447 53.13 0.46 23.67
C THR A 447 54.58 0.23 24.09
N LYS A 448 55.43 -0.27 23.17
CA LYS A 448 56.86 -0.51 23.47
C LYS A 448 57.61 0.77 23.87
N ASP A 449 57.09 1.92 23.44
CA ASP A 449 57.66 3.25 23.69
C ASP A 449 57.03 3.95 24.91
N GLY A 450 56.16 3.27 25.68
CA GLY A 450 55.57 3.79 26.92
C GLY A 450 54.30 4.64 26.73
N PHE A 451 53.71 4.66 25.54
CA PHE A 451 52.44 5.37 25.29
C PHE A 451 51.22 4.50 25.58
N GLU A 452 50.12 5.11 26.02
CA GLU A 452 48.80 4.49 26.10
C GLU A 452 48.45 3.79 24.79
N GLN A 453 47.99 2.54 24.86
CA GLN A 453 47.85 1.66 23.72
C GLN A 453 47.00 2.25 22.56
N GLN A 454 45.86 2.88 22.85
CA GLN A 454 44.95 3.39 21.83
C GLN A 454 45.49 4.67 21.19
N LEU A 455 46.01 5.62 21.98
CA LEU A 455 46.68 6.81 21.48
C LEU A 455 47.93 6.45 20.68
N GLY A 456 48.76 5.56 21.21
CA GLY A 456 50.01 5.09 20.61
C GLY A 456 49.78 4.46 19.24
N VAL A 457 48.87 3.49 19.15
CA VAL A 457 48.58 2.78 17.89
C VAL A 457 47.76 3.63 16.92
N ASN A 458 46.65 4.24 17.38
CA ASN A 458 45.70 4.86 16.47
C ASN A 458 46.20 6.20 15.93
N HIS A 459 46.99 6.93 16.72
CA HIS A 459 47.46 8.29 16.41
C HIS A 459 48.99 8.38 16.29
N LEU A 460 49.77 8.13 17.35
CA LEU A 460 51.22 8.42 17.35
C LEU A 460 52.01 7.58 16.32
N GLY A 461 51.69 6.30 16.19
CA GLY A 461 52.31 5.43 15.18
C GLY A 461 52.02 5.90 13.75
N HIS A 462 50.77 6.28 13.46
CA HIS A 462 50.39 6.84 12.15
C HIS A 462 50.96 8.23 11.91
N PHE A 463 51.03 9.06 12.95
CA PHE A 463 51.65 10.38 12.90
C PHE A 463 53.11 10.26 12.46
N LEU A 464 53.88 9.38 13.11
CA LEU A 464 55.27 9.14 12.74
C LEU A 464 55.38 8.56 11.32
N LEU A 465 54.59 7.52 11.00
CA LEU A 465 54.61 6.89 9.67
C LEU A 465 54.35 7.89 8.55
N THR A 466 53.32 8.73 8.71
CA THR A 466 52.91 9.71 7.71
C THR A 466 54.00 10.74 7.47
N ASN A 467 54.62 11.25 8.54
CA ASN A 467 55.70 12.22 8.42
C ASN A 467 56.96 11.63 7.78
N LEU A 468 57.33 10.38 8.12
CA LEU A 468 58.48 9.71 7.50
C LEU A 468 58.29 9.44 5.99
N LEU A 469 57.05 9.27 5.54
CA LEU A 469 56.71 9.03 4.13
C LEU A 469 56.32 10.31 3.37
N LEU A 470 56.33 11.47 4.04
CA LEU A 470 55.72 12.69 3.54
C LEU A 470 56.43 13.22 2.28
N ASP A 471 57.75 13.18 2.24
CA ASP A 471 58.50 13.66 1.08
C ASP A 471 58.27 12.75 -0.14
N ARG A 472 58.05 11.46 0.08
CA ARG A 472 57.65 10.56 -1.01
C ARG A 472 56.25 10.87 -1.54
N LEU A 473 55.29 11.17 -0.66
CA LEU A 473 53.97 11.63 -1.06
C LEU A 473 54.04 12.92 -1.87
N LYS A 474 54.86 13.90 -1.47
CA LYS A 474 55.09 15.15 -2.22
C LYS A 474 55.73 14.90 -3.59
N ALA A 475 56.67 13.95 -3.69
CA ALA A 475 57.26 13.57 -4.97
C ALA A 475 56.29 12.82 -5.91
N SER A 476 55.16 12.35 -5.39
CA SER A 476 54.18 11.53 -6.10
C SER A 476 52.88 12.28 -6.41
N THR A 477 52.90 13.61 -6.37
CA THR A 477 51.68 14.42 -6.49
C THR A 477 51.01 14.26 -7.87
N PRO A 478 49.66 14.30 -7.95
CA PRO A 478 48.73 14.49 -6.84
C PRO A 478 48.59 13.21 -6.00
N SER A 479 48.75 13.36 -4.68
CA SER A 479 48.73 12.23 -3.73
C SER A 479 47.85 12.52 -2.51
N ARG A 480 47.44 11.45 -1.82
CA ARG A 480 46.36 11.52 -0.83
C ARG A 480 46.68 10.77 0.46
N ILE A 481 46.28 11.34 1.58
CA ILE A 481 46.39 10.75 2.91
C ILE A 481 44.97 10.60 3.48
N VAL A 482 44.60 9.39 3.88
CA VAL A 482 43.29 9.09 4.46
C VAL A 482 43.46 8.52 5.86
N ASN A 483 42.98 9.26 6.87
CA ASN A 483 43.08 8.91 8.28
C ASN A 483 41.75 8.38 8.81
N LEU A 484 41.69 7.12 9.23
CA LEU A 484 40.47 6.57 9.81
C LEU A 484 40.25 7.08 11.24
N SER A 485 39.14 7.77 11.41
CA SER A 485 38.56 8.20 12.69
C SER A 485 37.29 7.38 12.99
N SER A 486 36.35 7.96 13.74
CA SER A 486 35.09 7.33 14.16
C SER A 486 34.10 8.41 14.61
N LEU A 487 32.80 8.11 14.63
CA LEU A 487 31.80 8.92 15.32
C LEU A 487 32.18 9.19 16.79
N ALA A 488 32.95 8.28 17.40
CA ALA A 488 33.51 8.41 18.75
C ALA A 488 34.29 9.73 18.97
N HIS A 489 34.88 10.32 17.93
CA HIS A 489 35.60 11.60 18.04
C HIS A 489 34.71 12.73 18.57
N LYS A 490 33.39 12.68 18.34
CA LYS A 490 32.44 13.70 18.83
C LYS A 490 32.35 13.73 20.34
N TYR A 491 32.65 12.62 21.01
CA TYR A 491 32.66 12.47 22.46
C TYR A 491 34.07 12.55 23.07
N GLY A 492 35.10 12.72 22.23
CA GLY A 492 36.49 12.85 22.67
C GLY A 492 36.83 14.24 23.19
N LYS A 493 37.83 14.30 24.06
CA LYS A 493 38.53 15.52 24.49
C LYS A 493 40.02 15.22 24.54
N ILE A 494 40.85 16.13 24.08
CA ILE A 494 42.31 16.02 24.24
C ILE A 494 42.66 16.47 25.65
N ASN A 495 43.15 15.55 26.48
CA ASN A 495 43.60 15.86 27.82
C ASN A 495 45.05 16.37 27.81
N ARG A 496 45.25 17.69 27.78
CA ARG A 496 46.60 18.29 27.74
C ARG A 496 47.45 17.97 28.97
N LYS A 497 46.82 17.70 30.12
CA LYS A 497 47.52 17.43 31.38
C LYS A 497 47.90 15.97 31.56
N ASP A 498 47.18 15.07 30.89
CA ASP A 498 47.38 13.62 31.01
C ASP A 498 46.99 12.95 29.68
N LEU A 499 47.72 13.33 28.63
CA LEU A 499 47.46 12.83 27.27
C LEU A 499 47.64 11.31 27.22
N ASN A 500 48.59 10.80 27.99
CA ASN A 500 48.97 9.39 28.10
C ASN A 500 48.10 8.59 29.08
N SER A 501 47.06 9.19 29.69
CA SER A 501 46.15 8.54 30.65
C SER A 501 46.88 7.79 31.79
N GLU A 502 47.94 8.40 32.31
CA GLU A 502 48.76 7.88 33.40
C GLU A 502 47.98 7.86 34.71
N HIS A 503 47.21 8.92 35.00
CA HIS A 503 46.51 9.09 36.27
C HIS A 503 45.14 8.40 36.29
N SER A 504 44.36 8.48 35.20
CA SER A 504 43.03 7.88 35.12
C SER A 504 42.78 7.32 33.72
N TYR A 505 42.28 6.09 33.64
CA TYR A 505 42.05 5.41 32.38
C TYR A 505 40.60 4.91 32.26
N ASN A 506 39.92 5.38 31.22
CA ASN A 506 38.65 4.83 30.77
C ASN A 506 38.80 4.37 29.32
N GLN A 507 38.48 3.10 29.05
CA GLN A 507 38.69 2.46 27.75
C GLN A 507 38.00 3.20 26.59
N VAL A 508 36.77 3.67 26.81
CA VAL A 508 35.97 4.38 25.80
C VAL A 508 36.48 5.81 25.63
N THR A 509 36.78 6.51 26.73
CA THR A 509 37.30 7.89 26.65
C THR A 509 38.66 7.94 25.95
N ALA A 510 39.56 6.99 26.24
CA ALA A 510 40.86 6.87 25.55
C ALA A 510 40.68 6.61 24.05
N TYR A 511 39.72 5.74 23.66
CA TYR A 511 39.37 5.54 22.26
C TYR A 511 38.89 6.82 21.59
N CYS A 512 37.92 7.51 22.22
CA CYS A 512 37.37 8.77 21.73
C CYS A 512 38.46 9.85 21.59
N GLN A 513 39.40 9.93 22.54
CA GLN A 513 40.57 10.83 22.46
C GLN A 513 41.44 10.48 21.25
N SER A 514 41.79 9.21 21.04
CA SER A 514 42.61 8.78 19.91
C SER A 514 41.95 9.07 18.55
N LYS A 515 40.63 8.91 18.44
CA LYS A 515 39.89 9.18 17.20
C LYS A 515 39.68 10.67 16.96
N LEU A 516 39.59 11.48 18.02
CA LEU A 516 39.64 12.94 17.92
C LEU A 516 41.03 13.42 17.46
N ALA A 517 42.09 12.81 17.98
CA ALA A 517 43.47 13.12 17.57
C ALA A 517 43.65 12.92 16.05
N ASN A 518 43.11 11.84 15.46
CA ASN A 518 43.18 11.61 14.00
C ASN A 518 42.48 12.72 13.18
N VAL A 519 41.37 13.27 13.67
CA VAL A 519 40.67 14.38 13.00
C VAL A 519 41.49 15.67 13.08
N MET A 520 41.99 15.99 14.28
CA MET A 520 42.85 17.17 14.49
C MET A 520 44.15 17.08 13.69
N PHE A 521 44.76 15.90 13.66
CA PHE A 521 45.94 15.59 12.84
C PHE A 521 45.68 15.86 11.37
N THR A 522 44.57 15.38 10.83
CA THR A 522 44.22 15.59 9.43
C THR A 522 44.07 17.07 9.08
N ARG A 523 43.42 17.85 9.96
CA ARG A 523 43.24 19.29 9.77
C ARG A 523 44.56 20.04 9.77
N GLU A 524 45.40 19.76 10.76
CA GLU A 524 46.71 20.41 10.88
C GLU A 524 47.64 19.99 9.73
N LEU A 525 47.62 18.71 9.36
CA LEU A 525 48.35 18.19 8.21
C LEU A 525 47.95 18.89 6.91
N ALA A 526 46.65 19.07 6.66
CA ALA A 526 46.15 19.75 5.48
C ALA A 526 46.64 21.21 5.39
N LYS A 527 46.71 21.93 6.51
CA LYS A 527 47.29 23.29 6.56
C LYS A 527 48.77 23.28 6.18
N ARG A 528 49.53 22.35 6.78
CA ARG A 528 50.97 22.21 6.53
C ARG A 528 51.31 21.75 5.11
N LEU A 529 50.35 21.13 4.41
CA LEU A 529 50.50 20.64 3.04
C LEU A 529 49.95 21.57 1.97
N GLN A 530 49.44 22.75 2.32
CA GLN A 530 49.00 23.72 1.32
C GLN A 530 50.10 24.01 0.28
N GLY A 531 49.73 23.99 -1.00
CA GLY A 531 50.65 24.22 -2.12
C GLY A 531 51.55 23.03 -2.48
N THR A 532 51.51 21.92 -1.72
CA THR A 532 52.35 20.75 -2.02
C THR A 532 51.72 19.76 -3.00
N GLY A 533 50.43 19.88 -3.32
CA GLY A 533 49.69 18.90 -4.13
C GLY A 533 49.30 17.62 -3.38
N VAL A 534 49.60 17.53 -2.08
CA VAL A 534 49.20 16.42 -1.20
C VAL A 534 47.94 16.82 -0.42
N THR A 535 46.92 15.98 -0.46
CA THR A 535 45.65 16.24 0.27
C THR A 535 45.45 15.24 1.41
N ALA A 536 44.75 15.66 2.48
CA ALA A 536 44.51 14.84 3.66
C ALA A 536 43.04 14.84 4.07
N TYR A 537 42.46 13.67 4.33
CA TYR A 537 41.06 13.52 4.75
C TYR A 537 40.93 12.62 5.97
N SER A 538 39.90 12.87 6.78
CA SER A 538 39.55 12.00 7.90
C SER A 538 38.20 11.33 7.66
N VAL A 539 38.10 10.04 7.98
CA VAL A 539 36.94 9.22 7.60
C VAL A 539 36.36 8.49 8.80
N HIS A 540 35.03 8.46 8.89
CA HIS A 540 34.33 7.48 9.71
C HIS A 540 33.67 6.42 8.82
N PRO A 541 33.99 5.12 9.01
CA PRO A 541 33.48 4.04 8.18
C PRO A 541 32.04 3.58 8.54
N GLY A 542 31.37 4.20 9.51
CA GLY A 542 30.12 3.70 10.08
C GLY A 542 30.34 2.62 11.13
N THR A 543 29.24 1.99 11.59
CA THR A 543 29.29 0.83 12.49
C THR A 543 29.38 -0.44 11.67
N VAL A 544 30.59 -1.00 11.55
CA VAL A 544 30.91 -2.10 10.63
C VAL A 544 31.14 -3.40 11.40
N ASP A 545 30.62 -4.52 10.88
CA ASP A 545 30.88 -5.86 11.41
C ASP A 545 32.36 -6.22 11.18
N THR A 546 33.19 -5.97 12.20
CA THR A 546 34.64 -6.20 12.18
C THR A 546 35.08 -6.73 13.54
N GLU A 547 36.32 -7.23 13.63
CA GLU A 547 36.91 -7.64 14.92
C GLU A 547 37.28 -6.46 15.84
N LEU A 548 36.96 -5.21 15.48
CA LEU A 548 37.32 -4.03 16.27
C LEU A 548 36.74 -4.04 17.71
N PRO A 549 35.50 -4.50 17.96
CA PRO A 549 34.90 -4.55 19.31
C PRO A 549 35.38 -5.68 20.23
N ARG A 550 36.42 -6.45 19.86
CA ARG A 550 36.84 -7.67 20.57
C ARG A 550 37.19 -7.51 22.06
N HIS A 551 37.42 -6.27 22.52
CA HIS A 551 37.79 -5.96 23.91
C HIS A 551 36.65 -5.33 24.74
N MET A 552 35.44 -5.18 24.19
CA MET A 552 34.32 -4.48 24.86
C MET A 552 33.59 -5.25 25.98
N GLY A 553 34.06 -6.42 26.41
CA GLY A 553 33.54 -7.14 27.59
C GLY A 553 32.02 -7.43 27.59
N SER A 554 31.47 -7.65 28.79
CA SER A 554 30.11 -8.18 29.06
C SER A 554 28.94 -7.38 28.48
N LEU A 555 29.13 -6.10 28.17
CA LEU A 555 28.09 -5.24 27.57
C LEU A 555 27.65 -5.71 26.17
N PHE A 556 28.50 -6.52 25.52
CA PHE A 556 28.24 -7.11 24.20
C PHE A 556 28.16 -8.66 24.25
N PHE A 557 27.97 -9.29 25.42
CA PHE A 557 27.86 -10.77 25.51
C PHE A 557 26.77 -11.37 24.61
N LEU A 558 25.67 -10.61 24.40
CA LEU A 558 24.61 -10.95 23.44
C LEU A 558 25.09 -11.00 21.97
N PHE A 559 26.15 -10.28 21.60
CA PHE A 559 26.67 -10.20 20.23
C PHE A 559 27.54 -11.40 19.83
N ASP A 560 28.11 -12.13 20.79
CA ASP A 560 28.90 -13.33 20.53
C ASP A 560 28.11 -14.63 20.74
N HIS A 561 26.83 -14.52 21.14
CA HIS A 561 25.92 -15.65 21.25
C HIS A 561 25.57 -16.19 19.85
N LYS A 562 25.86 -17.49 19.60
CA LYS A 562 25.71 -18.13 18.29
C LYS A 562 24.32 -17.97 17.63
N LEU A 563 23.27 -17.84 18.44
CA LEU A 563 21.89 -17.63 17.95
C LEU A 563 21.54 -16.17 17.65
N VAL A 564 22.20 -15.21 18.31
CA VAL A 564 21.85 -13.78 18.23
C VAL A 564 22.78 -13.03 17.29
N LYS A 565 24.03 -13.49 17.14
CA LYS A 565 25.04 -12.95 16.23
C LYS A 565 24.58 -12.83 14.76
N PRO A 566 23.87 -13.82 14.16
CA PRO A 566 23.36 -13.68 12.79
C PRO A 566 22.25 -12.61 12.68
N LEU A 567 21.43 -12.47 13.72
CA LEU A 567 20.33 -11.49 13.77
C LEU A 567 20.86 -10.06 13.94
N LEU A 568 21.86 -9.87 14.82
CA LEU A 568 22.49 -8.56 15.03
C LEU A 568 23.36 -8.12 13.85
N ARG A 569 23.95 -9.06 13.09
CA ARG A 569 24.70 -8.77 11.84
C ARG A 569 23.92 -7.92 10.84
N VAL A 570 22.60 -8.06 10.81
CA VAL A 570 21.73 -7.28 9.92
C VAL A 570 21.78 -5.78 10.24
N ALA A 571 22.03 -5.42 11.51
CA ALA A 571 22.12 -4.04 12.00
C ALA A 571 23.48 -3.35 11.71
N PHE A 572 24.47 -4.10 11.21
CA PHE A 572 25.80 -3.57 10.91
C PHE A 572 26.04 -3.41 9.40
N LYS A 573 26.93 -2.47 9.06
CA LYS A 573 27.50 -2.36 7.72
C LYS A 573 28.38 -3.57 7.42
N THR A 574 28.36 -4.00 6.16
CA THR A 574 29.37 -4.94 5.67
C THR A 574 30.75 -4.27 5.63
N PRO A 575 31.85 -5.02 5.74
CA PRO A 575 33.20 -4.48 5.55
C PRO A 575 33.36 -3.68 4.24
N LEU A 576 32.74 -4.15 3.15
CA LEU A 576 32.74 -3.45 1.86
C LEU A 576 32.01 -2.11 1.92
N SER A 577 30.84 -2.05 2.59
CA SER A 577 30.14 -0.77 2.83
C SER A 577 30.94 0.16 3.74
N GLY A 578 31.64 -0.40 4.73
CA GLY A 578 32.55 0.35 5.59
C GLY A 578 33.74 0.97 4.87
N ALA A 579 34.23 0.32 3.81
CA ALA A 579 35.32 0.81 2.98
C ALA A 579 34.92 1.96 2.05
N GLN A 580 33.62 2.18 1.80
CA GLN A 580 33.16 3.11 0.75
C GLN A 580 33.60 4.55 0.98
N THR A 581 33.54 5.05 2.21
CA THR A 581 33.95 6.45 2.48
C THR A 581 35.47 6.60 2.38
N THR A 582 36.23 5.55 2.74
CA THR A 582 37.68 5.50 2.53
C THR A 582 38.01 5.51 1.03
N LEU A 583 37.31 4.70 0.23
CA LEU A 583 37.47 4.69 -1.23
C LEU A 583 37.06 6.03 -1.85
N TYR A 584 35.96 6.63 -1.41
CA TYR A 584 35.51 7.95 -1.86
C TYR A 584 36.59 9.01 -1.63
N THR A 585 37.12 9.12 -0.41
CA THR A 585 38.16 10.12 -0.11
C THR A 585 39.50 9.80 -0.80
N ALA A 586 39.82 8.53 -1.01
CA ALA A 586 41.02 8.10 -1.73
C ALA A 586 40.94 8.31 -3.25
N LEU A 587 39.73 8.36 -3.85
CA LEU A 587 39.57 8.26 -5.30
C LEU A 587 38.73 9.38 -5.95
N GLU A 588 37.93 10.13 -5.20
CA GLU A 588 37.08 11.18 -5.77
C GLU A 588 37.92 12.41 -6.16
N GLU A 589 38.06 12.66 -7.45
CA GLU A 589 38.91 13.72 -8.00
C GLU A 589 38.45 15.11 -7.56
N ASP A 590 37.13 15.31 -7.48
CA ASP A 590 36.49 16.58 -7.08
C ASP A 590 36.83 17.02 -5.64
N LEU A 591 37.38 16.12 -4.81
CA LEU A 591 37.77 16.44 -3.44
C LEU A 591 39.10 17.19 -3.33
N ALA A 592 39.86 17.37 -4.43
CA ALA A 592 41.21 17.96 -4.37
C ALA A 592 41.29 19.30 -3.61
N GLU A 593 40.23 20.12 -3.70
CA GLU A 593 40.11 21.42 -3.03
C GLU A 593 39.53 21.33 -1.60
N GLU A 594 39.22 20.11 -1.12
CA GLU A 594 38.52 19.84 0.13
C GLU A 594 39.42 19.22 1.21
N SER A 595 40.74 19.43 1.12
CA SER A 595 41.73 18.93 2.09
C SER A 595 41.44 19.40 3.52
N GLY A 596 41.63 18.52 4.50
CA GLY A 596 41.43 18.78 5.92
C GLY A 596 40.01 18.51 6.44
N LYS A 597 39.10 18.07 5.58
CA LYS A 597 37.70 17.79 5.94
C LYS A 597 37.48 16.37 6.51
N TYR A 598 36.29 16.15 7.06
CA TYR A 598 35.87 14.90 7.69
C TYR A 598 34.64 14.33 6.98
N TYR A 599 34.67 13.04 6.65
CA TYR A 599 33.66 12.38 5.84
C TYR A 599 33.06 11.15 6.54
N ALA A 600 31.77 10.93 6.30
CA ALA A 600 31.06 9.69 6.58
C ALA A 600 29.96 9.52 5.52
N ASP A 601 29.65 8.28 5.16
CA ASP A 601 28.64 7.96 4.14
C ASP A 601 28.93 8.65 2.79
N CYS A 602 30.20 8.71 2.40
CA CYS A 602 30.69 9.38 1.18
C CYS A 602 30.26 10.85 1.06
N ARG A 603 30.12 11.55 2.20
CA ARG A 603 29.74 12.97 2.26
C ARG A 603 30.48 13.69 3.37
N GLU A 604 30.72 14.99 3.18
CA GLU A 604 31.28 15.85 4.23
C GLU A 604 30.35 15.86 5.45
N GLN A 605 30.95 15.82 6.65
CA GLN A 605 30.25 15.83 7.92
C GLN A 605 30.73 16.98 8.81
N LYS A 606 29.81 17.54 9.59
CA LYS A 606 30.13 18.59 10.56
C LYS A 606 31.01 18.06 11.68
N LEU A 607 32.12 18.77 11.92
CA LEU A 607 33.06 18.52 13.00
C LEU A 607 32.53 19.01 14.36
N SER A 608 32.95 18.34 15.44
CA SER A 608 32.69 18.79 16.81
C SER A 608 33.38 20.14 17.10
N LYS A 609 32.95 20.86 18.16
CA LYS A 609 33.61 22.11 18.59
C LYS A 609 35.09 21.87 18.92
N TYR A 610 35.41 20.76 19.58
CA TYR A 610 36.78 20.39 19.91
C TYR A 610 37.62 20.13 18.66
N ALA A 611 37.10 19.36 17.70
CA ALA A 611 37.81 19.04 16.46
C ALA A 611 38.12 20.28 15.59
N ARG A 612 37.37 21.38 15.74
CA ARG A 612 37.59 22.67 15.04
C ARG A 612 38.55 23.61 15.78
N ASN A 613 39.10 23.21 16.93
CA ASN A 613 40.06 24.04 17.66
C ASN A 613 41.45 23.91 17.03
N ASP A 614 41.84 24.93 16.29
CA ASP A 614 43.08 24.96 15.54
C ASP A 614 44.31 25.13 16.44
N GLU A 615 44.23 25.92 17.50
CA GLU A 615 45.31 26.06 18.50
C GLU A 615 45.61 24.72 19.18
N LEU A 616 44.56 23.98 19.55
CA LEU A 616 44.69 22.65 20.15
C LEU A 616 45.25 21.62 19.16
N SER A 617 44.91 21.74 17.87
CA SER A 617 45.42 20.87 16.82
C SER A 617 46.92 21.11 16.59
N ALA A 618 47.35 22.38 16.57
CA ALA A 618 48.77 22.75 16.50
C ALA A 618 49.54 22.26 17.74
N TRP A 619 49.00 22.47 18.94
CA TRP A 619 49.60 21.94 20.17
C TRP A 619 49.74 20.41 20.14
N LEU A 620 48.70 19.70 19.69
CA LEU A 620 48.74 18.24 19.59
C LEU A 620 49.78 17.77 18.57
N TRP A 621 49.95 18.51 17.47
CA TRP A 621 51.00 18.23 16.50
C TRP A 621 52.38 18.32 17.14
N ASP A 622 52.70 19.44 17.78
CA ASP A 622 54.02 19.67 18.40
C ASP A 622 54.29 18.65 19.51
N GLU A 623 53.27 18.31 20.30
CA GLU A 623 53.36 17.26 21.31
C GLU A 623 53.58 15.88 20.67
N SER A 624 52.94 15.59 19.53
CA SER A 624 53.16 14.35 18.79
C SER A 624 54.58 14.28 18.20
N VAL A 625 55.13 15.40 17.69
CA VAL A 625 56.54 15.50 17.27
C VAL A 625 57.47 15.16 18.43
N ARG A 626 57.24 15.77 19.60
CA ARG A 626 58.03 15.53 20.82
C ARG A 626 57.96 14.07 21.26
N MET A 627 56.76 13.50 21.36
CA MET A 627 56.53 12.13 21.82
C MET A 627 57.14 11.10 20.84
N THR A 628 56.99 11.31 19.53
CA THR A 628 57.51 10.38 18.52
C THR A 628 59.00 10.55 18.22
N LYS A 629 59.65 11.56 18.82
CA LYS A 629 61.03 11.97 18.55
C LYS A 629 61.25 12.15 17.04
N LEU A 630 60.29 12.77 16.36
CA LEU A 630 60.42 13.11 14.96
C LEU A 630 61.43 14.24 14.84
N SER A 631 62.68 13.91 14.54
CA SER A 631 63.70 14.88 14.16
C SER A 631 63.26 15.55 12.85
N GLY A 632 63.23 16.88 12.85
CA GLY A 632 62.84 17.69 11.68
C GLY A 632 63.81 17.60 10.52
#